data_AF-A0A4R4TY19-F1
#
_entry.id   AF-A0A4R4TY19-F1
#
_cell.length_a   1.000
_cell.length_b   1.000
_cell.length_c   1.000
_cell.angle_alpha   90.00
_cell.angle_beta   90.00
_cell.angle_gamma   90.00
#
_symmetry.space_group_name_H-M   'P 1'
#
loop_
_entity.id
_entity.type
_entity.pdbx_description
1 polymer ?
#
loop_
_entity_poly.entity_id
_entity_poly.type
_entity_poly.pdbx_seq_one_letter_code
_entity_poly.pdbx_strand_id
1 'polypeptide(L)'
;MDEPSYTVLVAGIGNVFHGDDGFGVEVVRRLEKRPLPAGVDVTDFGIRGIDLMYALGDGYKTVVLVDAAERGHAPGTVSLIEPDDAGGLDFGGTAVDAHGLDPAKVLRLARENGRAPSRILLVACEPSSQTTDATWEMALSAAVSMAVDDAVRLIERLLEKELAAERGCGNAEGNPRRAGCAPDDDRAVHAGHDRRGREGDAGHAPVHEGQVDVNGRP
;
A
#
# COMPACT_ATOMS: atom_id res chain seq x y z
N MET A 1 -21.01 18.68 -20.00
CA MET A 1 -21.15 17.27 -19.65
C MET A 1 -20.22 17.09 -18.47
N ASP A 2 -20.76 16.78 -17.29
CA ASP A 2 -19.91 16.49 -16.13
C ASP A 2 -19.23 15.14 -16.41
N GLU A 3 -17.95 15.18 -16.80
CA GLU A 3 -17.15 13.96 -16.81
C GLU A 3 -17.08 13.42 -15.38
N PRO A 4 -17.20 12.10 -15.17
CA PRO A 4 -17.03 11.53 -13.84
C PRO A 4 -15.62 11.87 -13.36
N SER A 5 -15.52 12.73 -12.34
CA SER A 5 -14.25 12.94 -11.64
C SER A 5 -14.00 11.71 -10.77
N TYR A 6 -13.35 10.70 -11.34
CA TYR A 6 -12.89 9.58 -10.54
C TYR A 6 -11.85 10.09 -9.54
N THR A 7 -12.09 9.85 -8.27
CA THR A 7 -11.19 10.29 -7.19
C THR A 7 -10.31 9.15 -6.70
N VAL A 8 -10.74 7.91 -6.91
CA VAL A 8 -10.02 6.70 -6.50
C VAL A 8 -9.87 5.72 -7.67
N LEU A 9 -8.65 5.22 -7.88
CA LEU A 9 -8.35 4.12 -8.80
C LEU A 9 -7.98 2.87 -8.01
N VAL A 10 -8.56 1.72 -8.35
CA VAL A 10 -8.09 0.39 -7.93
C VAL A 10 -7.41 -0.26 -9.12
N ALA A 11 -6.10 -0.47 -9.03
CA ALA A 11 -5.27 -0.99 -10.11
C ALA A 11 -4.82 -2.42 -9.80
N GLY A 12 -5.31 -3.38 -10.57
CA GLY A 12 -4.90 -4.79 -10.50
C GLY A 12 -3.63 -5.02 -11.29
N ILE A 13 -2.59 -5.50 -10.62
CA ILE A 13 -1.27 -5.80 -11.19
C ILE A 13 -1.05 -7.30 -11.13
N GLY A 14 -0.27 -7.80 -12.09
CA GLY A 14 0.22 -9.17 -12.04
C GLY A 14 0.08 -9.94 -13.35
N ASN A 15 0.74 -11.09 -13.42
CA ASN A 15 0.75 -11.96 -14.58
C ASN A 15 -0.10 -13.20 -14.34
N VAL A 16 -1.27 -13.25 -14.99
CA VAL A 16 -2.20 -14.40 -14.94
C VAL A 16 -1.62 -15.71 -15.44
N PHE A 17 -0.47 -15.68 -16.12
CA PHE A 17 0.20 -16.88 -16.57
C PHE A 17 1.21 -17.45 -15.55
N HIS A 18 1.43 -16.73 -14.44
CA HIS A 18 2.42 -17.04 -13.39
C HIS A 18 1.75 -17.35 -12.03
N GLY A 19 0.70 -18.16 -12.06
CA GLY A 19 0.04 -18.69 -10.86
C GLY A 19 -0.45 -17.59 -9.93
N ASP A 20 0.08 -17.57 -8.71
CA ASP A 20 -0.27 -16.60 -7.67
C ASP A 20 0.02 -15.14 -8.03
N ASP A 21 0.90 -14.88 -9.01
CA ASP A 21 1.12 -13.53 -9.58
C ASP A 21 -0.14 -12.99 -10.28
N GLY A 22 -1.10 -13.85 -10.64
CA GLY A 22 -2.41 -13.44 -11.15
C GLY A 22 -3.36 -12.84 -10.11
N PHE A 23 -2.96 -12.73 -8.84
CA PHE A 23 -3.83 -12.33 -7.74
C PHE A 23 -4.50 -10.97 -7.97
N GLY A 24 -3.74 -9.92 -8.30
CA GLY A 24 -4.28 -8.57 -8.45
C GLY A 24 -5.31 -8.47 -9.58
N VAL A 25 -5.07 -9.19 -10.68
CA VAL A 25 -5.99 -9.32 -11.81
C VAL A 25 -7.30 -10.00 -11.38
N GLU A 26 -7.23 -11.08 -10.62
CA GLU A 26 -8.43 -11.80 -10.17
C GLU A 26 -9.25 -10.97 -9.16
N VAL A 27 -8.60 -10.20 -8.28
CA VAL A 27 -9.27 -9.28 -7.37
C VAL A 27 -10.06 -8.21 -8.14
N VAL A 28 -9.43 -7.57 -9.12
CA VAL A 28 -10.10 -6.55 -9.95
C VAL A 28 -11.28 -7.15 -10.73
N ARG A 29 -11.09 -8.31 -11.37
CA ARG A 29 -12.18 -9.01 -12.07
C ARG A 29 -13.36 -9.34 -11.16
N ARG A 30 -13.12 -9.56 -9.87
CA ARG A 30 -14.19 -9.76 -8.88
C ARG A 30 -14.87 -8.45 -8.50
N LEU A 31 -14.12 -7.35 -8.37
CA LEU A 31 -14.67 -6.02 -8.09
C LEU A 31 -15.52 -5.48 -9.25
N GLU A 32 -15.11 -5.67 -10.49
CA GLU A 32 -15.85 -5.26 -11.70
C GLU A 32 -17.25 -5.88 -11.80
N LYS A 33 -17.46 -7.05 -11.17
CA LYS A 33 -18.76 -7.75 -11.14
C LYS A 33 -19.69 -7.24 -10.03
N ARG A 34 -19.27 -6.23 -9.27
CA ARG A 34 -20.00 -5.70 -8.11
C ARG A 34 -20.41 -4.24 -8.37
N PRO A 35 -21.46 -3.74 -7.70
CA PRO A 35 -21.79 -2.32 -7.76
C PRO A 35 -20.67 -1.51 -7.10
N LEU A 36 -20.02 -0.65 -7.87
CA LEU A 36 -18.97 0.25 -7.38
C LEU A 36 -19.57 1.60 -6.97
N PRO A 37 -19.06 2.23 -5.90
CA PRO A 37 -19.45 3.59 -5.55
C PRO A 37 -19.09 4.59 -6.68
N ALA A 38 -19.87 5.67 -6.79
CA ALA A 38 -19.52 6.77 -7.67
C ALA A 38 -18.16 7.37 -7.29
N GLY A 39 -17.32 7.67 -8.29
CA GLY A 39 -15.97 8.21 -8.10
C GLY A 39 -14.87 7.15 -7.97
N VAL A 40 -15.21 5.85 -8.05
CA VAL A 40 -14.24 4.74 -8.07
C VAL A 40 -14.07 4.21 -9.48
N ASP A 41 -12.82 4.14 -9.94
CA ASP A 41 -12.41 3.40 -11.12
C ASP A 41 -11.70 2.11 -10.70
N VAL A 42 -11.92 1.02 -11.43
CA VAL A 42 -11.29 -0.28 -11.20
C VAL A 42 -10.78 -0.79 -12.54
N THR A 43 -9.47 -1.00 -12.65
CA THR A 43 -8.82 -1.34 -13.91
C THR A 43 -7.80 -2.48 -13.74
N ASP A 44 -7.86 -3.46 -14.65
CA ASP A 44 -6.86 -4.52 -14.82
C ASP A 44 -5.69 -3.98 -15.66
N PHE A 45 -4.53 -3.77 -15.03
CA PHE A 45 -3.30 -3.41 -15.70
C PHE A 45 -2.45 -4.63 -16.05
N GLY A 46 -2.61 -5.75 -15.36
CA GLY A 46 -1.76 -6.92 -15.49
C GLY A 46 -0.27 -6.54 -15.45
N ILE A 47 0.46 -6.80 -16.54
CA ILE A 47 1.88 -6.46 -16.71
C ILE A 47 2.14 -5.11 -17.41
N ARG A 48 1.12 -4.27 -17.60
CA ARG A 48 1.17 -3.02 -18.39
C ARG A 48 1.71 -1.83 -17.57
N GLY A 49 2.94 -1.93 -17.06
CA GLY A 49 3.53 -0.94 -16.16
C GLY A 49 3.59 0.51 -16.70
N ILE A 50 3.73 0.69 -18.02
CA ILE A 50 3.70 2.03 -18.65
C ILE A 50 2.29 2.62 -18.66
N ASP A 51 1.26 1.81 -18.90
CA ASP A 51 -0.12 2.30 -18.87
C ASP A 51 -0.52 2.67 -17.44
N LEU A 52 -0.05 1.90 -16.45
CA LEU A 52 -0.19 2.25 -15.04
C LEU A 52 0.49 3.60 -14.75
N MET A 53 1.73 3.81 -15.23
CA MET A 53 2.44 5.08 -15.06
C MET A 53 1.61 6.28 -15.54
N TYR A 54 1.02 6.17 -16.72
CA TYR A 54 0.18 7.24 -17.27
C TYR A 54 -1.09 7.43 -16.45
N ALA A 55 -1.76 6.35 -16.06
CA ALA A 55 -2.97 6.41 -15.24
C ALA A 55 -2.74 7.12 -13.89
N LEU A 56 -1.56 6.97 -13.28
CA LEU A 56 -1.21 7.71 -12.05
C LEU A 56 -1.19 9.23 -12.24
N GLY A 57 -1.02 9.71 -13.49
CA GLY A 57 -1.05 11.12 -13.84
C GLY A 57 -2.44 11.68 -14.15
N ASP A 58 -3.48 10.83 -14.22
CA ASP A 58 -4.83 11.21 -14.66
C ASP A 58 -5.67 11.95 -13.60
N GLY A 59 -5.06 12.29 -12.46
CA GLY A 59 -5.67 13.18 -11.46
C GLY A 59 -6.44 12.45 -10.35
N TYR A 60 -6.30 11.13 -10.23
CA TYR A 60 -6.77 10.39 -9.06
C TYR A 60 -6.14 10.96 -7.77
N LYS A 61 -6.92 11.08 -6.70
CA LYS A 61 -6.40 11.47 -5.39
C LYS A 61 -5.82 10.29 -4.64
N THR A 62 -6.50 9.15 -4.71
CA THR A 62 -6.06 7.90 -4.09
C THR A 62 -5.92 6.81 -5.15
N VAL A 63 -4.81 6.06 -5.09
CA VAL A 63 -4.61 4.87 -5.91
C VAL A 63 -4.38 3.67 -5.00
N VAL A 64 -5.17 2.62 -5.17
CA VAL A 64 -5.03 1.33 -4.49
C VAL A 64 -4.44 0.33 -5.48
N LEU A 65 -3.16 0.01 -5.32
CA LEU A 65 -2.51 -1.06 -6.06
C LEU A 65 -2.88 -2.40 -5.43
N VAL A 66 -3.14 -3.40 -6.26
CA VAL A 66 -3.44 -4.76 -5.82
C VAL A 66 -2.48 -5.71 -6.51
N ASP A 67 -1.68 -6.44 -5.75
CA ASP A 67 -0.59 -7.25 -6.28
C ASP A 67 -0.25 -8.46 -5.39
N ALA A 68 0.43 -9.46 -5.95
CA ALA A 68 1.11 -10.48 -5.17
C ALA A 68 2.48 -9.95 -4.72
N ALA A 69 2.85 -10.15 -3.46
CA ALA A 69 4.16 -9.72 -2.98
C ALA A 69 4.68 -10.65 -1.88
N GLU A 70 5.93 -11.10 -2.03
CA GLU A 70 6.64 -11.87 -1.01
C GLU A 70 7.03 -10.94 0.14
N ARG A 71 6.46 -11.20 1.31
CA ARG A 71 6.63 -10.37 2.51
C ARG A 71 7.01 -11.18 3.73
N GLY A 72 7.18 -12.49 3.57
CA GLY A 72 7.57 -13.41 4.65
C GLY A 72 6.40 -13.76 5.57
N HIS A 73 5.16 -13.56 5.12
CA HIS A 73 3.95 -14.02 5.81
C HIS A 73 3.56 -15.44 5.34
N ALA A 74 2.45 -15.97 5.87
CA ALA A 74 1.90 -17.23 5.38
C ALA A 74 1.22 -17.02 4.01
N PRO A 75 1.30 -17.97 3.06
CA PRO A 75 0.61 -17.85 1.77
C PRO A 75 -0.88 -17.53 1.91
N GLY A 76 -1.38 -16.62 1.06
CA GLY A 76 -2.75 -16.11 1.14
C GLY A 76 -2.95 -15.00 2.18
N THR A 77 -1.91 -14.58 2.91
CA THR A 77 -2.02 -13.45 3.84
C THR A 77 -2.19 -12.15 3.05
N VAL A 78 -3.36 -11.52 3.19
CA VAL A 78 -3.64 -10.19 2.63
C VAL A 78 -3.23 -9.11 3.62
N SER A 79 -2.57 -8.07 3.12
CA SER A 79 -2.09 -6.97 3.93
C SER A 79 -2.21 -5.64 3.20
N LEU A 80 -2.47 -4.59 3.96
CA LEU A 80 -2.46 -3.21 3.49
C LEU A 80 -1.13 -2.58 3.86
N ILE A 81 -0.47 -1.97 2.88
CA ILE A 81 0.74 -1.18 3.09
C ILE A 81 0.44 0.26 2.67
N GLU A 82 0.81 1.19 3.54
CA GLU A 82 0.86 2.62 3.23
C GLU A 82 2.34 3.02 3.24
N PRO A 83 2.89 3.55 2.14
CA PRO A 83 4.27 4.00 2.10
C PRO A 83 4.44 5.24 2.99
N ASP A 84 5.56 5.31 3.73
CA ASP A 84 5.83 6.42 4.64
C ASP A 84 5.93 7.77 3.89
N ASP A 85 5.40 8.84 4.53
CA ASP A 85 5.32 10.21 4.01
C ASP A 85 6.67 10.85 3.62
N ALA A 86 7.80 10.20 3.93
CA ALA A 86 9.17 10.69 3.70
C ALA A 86 9.61 10.67 2.21
N GLY A 87 8.66 10.78 1.27
CA GLY A 87 8.93 10.89 -0.17
C GLY A 87 9.42 9.60 -0.84
N GLY A 88 9.69 8.54 -0.07
CA GLY A 88 10.07 7.22 -0.55
C GLY A 88 8.86 6.30 -0.63
N LEU A 89 8.64 5.71 -1.81
CA LEU A 89 7.71 4.60 -1.99
C LEU A 89 8.39 3.30 -1.57
N ASP A 90 8.90 3.29 -0.35
CA ASP A 90 9.53 2.12 0.22
C ASP A 90 8.43 1.24 0.83
N PHE A 91 8.01 0.24 0.06
CA PHE A 91 7.08 -0.78 0.52
C PHE A 91 7.79 -1.90 1.32
N GLY A 92 9.00 -1.65 1.83
CA GLY A 92 9.76 -2.57 2.68
C GLY A 92 10.77 -3.44 1.92
N GLY A 93 11.43 -2.89 0.88
CA GLY A 93 12.61 -3.47 0.25
C GLY A 93 12.54 -4.92 -0.28
N THR A 94 11.35 -5.50 -0.41
CA THR A 94 11.14 -6.88 -0.87
C THR A 94 10.63 -6.87 -2.29
N ALA A 95 11.27 -7.67 -3.14
CA ALA A 95 11.19 -7.59 -4.59
C ALA A 95 9.77 -7.86 -5.11
N VAL A 96 9.05 -6.78 -5.44
CA VAL A 96 7.98 -6.81 -6.45
C VAL A 96 8.67 -6.72 -7.82
N ASP A 97 9.34 -7.80 -8.22
CA ASP A 97 10.01 -7.88 -9.52
C ASP A 97 9.84 -9.26 -10.15
N ALA A 98 8.79 -9.38 -10.98
CA ALA A 98 8.73 -10.44 -11.98
C ALA A 98 8.65 -9.90 -13.42
N HIS A 99 8.35 -8.61 -13.63
CA HIS A 99 8.00 -8.10 -14.97
C HIS A 99 8.62 -6.76 -15.39
N GLY A 100 9.74 -6.38 -14.76
CA GLY A 100 10.63 -5.34 -15.31
C GLY A 100 10.17 -3.89 -15.14
N LEU A 101 9.02 -3.66 -14.50
CA LEU A 101 8.59 -2.37 -14.00
C LEU A 101 7.95 -2.57 -12.63
N ASP A 102 8.80 -2.77 -11.62
CA ASP A 102 8.46 -2.63 -10.19
C ASP A 102 7.50 -1.45 -10.00
N PRO A 103 6.28 -1.66 -9.47
CA PRO A 103 5.32 -0.60 -9.22
C PRO A 103 5.93 0.59 -8.46
N ALA A 104 6.89 0.35 -7.55
CA ALA A 104 7.63 1.42 -6.89
C ALA A 104 8.47 2.27 -7.87
N LYS A 105 9.08 1.66 -8.89
CA LYS A 105 9.80 2.38 -9.96
C LYS A 105 8.83 3.16 -10.84
N VAL A 106 7.67 2.59 -11.19
CA VAL A 106 6.63 3.25 -11.98
C VAL A 106 6.10 4.48 -11.26
N LEU A 107 5.78 4.35 -9.98
CA LEU A 107 5.29 5.44 -9.16
C LEU A 107 6.36 6.52 -8.92
N ARG A 108 7.64 6.15 -8.76
CA ARG A 108 8.76 7.11 -8.68
C ARG A 108 8.84 7.94 -9.95
N LEU A 109 8.77 7.28 -11.11
CA LEU A 109 8.80 7.95 -12.41
C LEU A 109 7.57 8.83 -12.65
N ALA A 110 6.38 8.40 -12.21
CA ALA A 110 5.16 9.21 -12.27
C ALA A 110 5.29 10.51 -11.45
N ARG A 111 5.88 10.46 -10.25
CA ARG A 111 6.17 11.66 -9.43
C ARG A 111 7.15 12.61 -10.12
N GLU A 112 8.21 12.08 -10.72
CA GLU A 112 9.19 12.88 -11.49
C GLU A 112 8.54 13.61 -12.68
N ASN A 113 7.43 13.08 -13.23
CA ASN A 113 6.68 13.68 -14.33
C ASN A 113 5.57 14.67 -13.88
N GLY A 114 5.49 14.98 -12.58
CA GLY A 114 4.80 16.18 -12.08
C GLY A 114 3.32 16.04 -11.71
N ARG A 115 2.70 14.87 -11.91
CA ARG A 115 1.35 14.56 -11.38
C ARG A 115 1.35 13.15 -10.84
N ALA A 116 1.13 13.03 -9.53
CA ALA A 116 0.98 11.76 -8.84
C ALA A 116 -0.18 11.87 -7.86
N PRO A 117 -0.85 10.75 -7.55
CA PRO A 117 -1.90 10.73 -6.54
C PRO A 117 -1.35 11.18 -5.19
N SER A 118 -2.20 11.88 -4.43
CA SER A 118 -1.87 12.33 -3.06
C SER A 118 -1.65 11.15 -2.12
N ARG A 119 -2.31 10.02 -2.38
CA ARG A 119 -2.20 8.81 -1.58
C ARG A 119 -2.08 7.57 -2.45
N ILE A 120 -1.14 6.70 -2.12
CA ILE A 120 -0.95 5.40 -2.77
C ILE A 120 -1.02 4.35 -1.68
N LEU A 121 -1.82 3.31 -1.89
CA LEU A 121 -1.99 2.18 -1.00
C LEU A 121 -1.64 0.91 -1.77
N LEU A 122 -1.07 -0.10 -1.10
CA LEU A 122 -0.83 -1.41 -1.67
C LEU A 122 -1.60 -2.46 -0.86
N VAL A 123 -2.54 -3.15 -1.52
CA VAL A 123 -3.17 -4.37 -1.03
C VAL A 123 -2.39 -5.55 -1.61
N ALA A 124 -1.53 -6.13 -0.79
CA ALA A 124 -0.64 -7.22 -1.19
C ALA A 124 -1.11 -8.55 -0.62
N CYS A 125 -1.02 -9.61 -1.42
CA CYS A 125 -1.20 -10.99 -0.97
C CYS A 125 0.14 -11.74 -1.01
N GLU A 126 0.44 -12.47 0.06
CA GLU A 126 1.58 -13.39 0.08
C GLU A 126 1.34 -14.54 -0.91
N PRO A 127 2.21 -14.77 -1.90
CA PRO A 127 2.10 -15.90 -2.80
C PRO A 127 2.48 -17.21 -2.08
N SER A 128 2.07 -18.34 -2.64
CA SER A 128 2.60 -19.63 -2.21
C SER A 128 3.93 -19.91 -2.88
N SER A 129 4.86 -20.54 -2.15
CA SER A 129 6.14 -21.02 -2.73
C SER A 129 5.95 -22.23 -3.66
N GLN A 130 4.71 -22.60 -3.98
CA GLN A 130 4.40 -23.73 -4.86
C GLN A 130 4.58 -23.29 -6.31
N THR A 131 5.83 -23.22 -6.75
CA THR A 131 6.15 -23.27 -8.17
C THR A 131 6.01 -24.74 -8.58
N THR A 132 4.97 -25.11 -9.34
CA THR A 132 5.08 -26.36 -10.08
C THR A 132 6.16 -26.18 -11.15
N ASP A 133 6.84 -27.25 -11.54
CA ASP A 133 7.87 -27.22 -12.60
C ASP A 133 7.30 -26.77 -13.98
N ALA A 134 6.02 -26.40 -14.05
CA ALA A 134 5.38 -25.88 -15.24
C ALA A 134 5.78 -24.42 -15.46
N THR A 135 6.28 -24.14 -16.67
CA THR A 135 6.62 -22.78 -17.13
C THR A 135 5.41 -21.83 -17.18
N TRP A 136 4.19 -22.37 -17.06
CA TRP A 136 2.93 -21.63 -17.14
C TRP A 136 1.90 -22.24 -16.21
N GLU A 137 1.44 -21.46 -15.24
CA GLU A 137 0.35 -21.83 -14.33
C GLU A 137 -0.71 -20.74 -14.40
N MET A 138 -1.91 -21.08 -14.86
CA MET A 138 -3.00 -20.09 -14.99
C MET A 138 -3.94 -20.08 -13.78
N ALA A 139 -3.70 -20.93 -12.79
CA ALA A 139 -4.54 -21.05 -11.61
C ALA A 139 -3.81 -20.50 -10.38
N LEU A 140 -4.53 -19.72 -9.58
CA LEU A 140 -4.09 -19.37 -8.23
C LEU A 140 -4.01 -20.64 -7.37
N SER A 141 -3.05 -20.68 -6.46
CA SER A 141 -3.01 -21.66 -5.40
C SER A 141 -4.28 -21.57 -4.54
N ALA A 142 -4.62 -22.66 -3.85
CA ALA A 142 -5.81 -22.68 -2.99
C ALA A 142 -5.79 -21.58 -1.92
N ALA A 143 -4.61 -21.29 -1.35
CA ALA A 143 -4.45 -20.26 -0.33
C ALA A 143 -4.74 -18.85 -0.90
N VAL A 144 -4.14 -18.52 -2.05
CA VAL A 144 -4.33 -17.20 -2.68
C VAL A 144 -5.73 -17.06 -3.28
N SER A 145 -6.29 -18.12 -3.84
CA SER A 145 -7.68 -18.14 -4.32
C SER A 145 -8.68 -17.82 -3.21
N MET A 146 -8.47 -18.37 -2.00
CA MET A 146 -9.30 -18.05 -0.84
C MET A 146 -9.12 -16.59 -0.37
N ALA A 147 -7.91 -16.05 -0.54
CA ALA A 147 -7.57 -14.68 -0.14
C ALA A 147 -8.21 -13.60 -1.02
N VAL A 148 -8.59 -13.92 -2.28
CA VAL A 148 -9.24 -12.97 -3.20
C VAL A 148 -10.47 -12.30 -2.55
N ASP A 149 -11.33 -13.09 -1.90
CA ASP A 149 -12.54 -12.56 -1.28
C ASP A 149 -12.24 -11.68 -0.05
N ASP A 150 -11.16 -11.96 0.67
CA ASP A 150 -10.70 -11.12 1.78
C ASP A 150 -10.14 -9.79 1.30
N ALA A 151 -9.39 -9.80 0.20
CA ALA A 151 -8.86 -8.61 -0.44
C ALA A 151 -9.96 -7.71 -1.01
N VAL A 152 -10.96 -8.28 -1.68
CA VAL A 152 -12.14 -7.53 -2.15
C VAL A 152 -12.83 -6.85 -0.97
N ARG A 153 -13.10 -7.59 0.12
CA ARG A 153 -13.71 -7.01 1.33
C ARG A 153 -12.85 -5.91 1.94
N LEU A 154 -11.53 -6.05 1.92
CA LEU A 154 -10.61 -5.02 2.41
C LEU A 154 -10.68 -3.76 1.55
N ILE A 155 -10.63 -3.90 0.23
CA ILE A 155 -10.72 -2.79 -0.72
C ILE A 155 -12.05 -2.05 -0.57
N GLU A 156 -13.18 -2.75 -0.47
CA GLU A 156 -14.49 -2.10 -0.26
C GLU A 156 -14.50 -1.23 1.00
N ARG A 157 -13.97 -1.73 2.12
CA ARG A 157 -13.84 -0.94 3.35
C ARG A 157 -12.90 0.25 3.21
N LEU A 158 -11.86 0.14 2.38
CA LEU A 158 -10.96 1.26 2.10
C LEU A 158 -11.66 2.32 1.27
N LEU A 159 -12.34 1.92 0.19
CA LEU A 159 -13.11 2.83 -0.67
C LEU A 159 -14.16 3.60 0.13
N GLU A 160 -14.89 2.95 1.04
CA GLU A 160 -15.84 3.62 1.94
C GLU A 160 -15.18 4.71 2.78
N LYS A 161 -13.99 4.45 3.34
CA LYS A 161 -13.24 5.41 4.15
C LYS A 161 -12.72 6.59 3.32
N GLU A 162 -12.15 6.31 2.15
CA GLU A 162 -11.62 7.36 1.28
C GLU A 162 -12.73 8.30 0.82
N LEU A 163 -13.85 7.75 0.34
CA LEU A 163 -14.99 8.55 -0.13
C LEU A 163 -15.67 9.31 1.02
N ALA A 164 -15.66 8.79 2.25
CA ALA A 164 -16.16 9.51 3.42
C ALA A 164 -15.25 10.69 3.80
N ALA A 165 -13.93 10.52 3.74
CA ALA A 165 -12.97 11.60 4.00
C ALA A 165 -13.13 12.76 3.00
N GLU A 166 -13.39 12.46 1.72
CA GLU A 166 -13.65 13.48 0.71
C GLU A 166 -14.92 14.30 0.99
N ARG A 167 -16.00 13.63 1.41
CA ARG A 167 -17.27 14.30 1.79
C ARG A 167 -17.10 15.16 3.05
N GLY A 168 -16.21 14.77 3.95
CA GLY A 168 -15.87 15.54 5.16
C GLY A 168 -15.09 16.82 4.84
N CYS A 169 -14.09 16.76 3.95
CA CYS A 169 -13.29 17.91 3.53
C CYS A 169 -14.09 18.90 2.66
N GLY A 170 -14.95 18.40 1.76
CA GLY A 170 -15.78 19.25 0.89
C GLY A 170 -16.84 20.09 1.62
N ASN A 171 -17.19 19.74 2.87
CA ASN A 171 -18.15 20.49 3.68
C ASN A 171 -17.49 21.58 4.56
N ALA A 172 -16.15 21.59 4.69
CA ALA A 172 -15.42 22.57 5.49
C ALA A 172 -15.12 23.88 4.73
N GLU A 173 -15.09 23.84 3.39
CA GLU A 173 -14.77 25.01 2.54
C GLU A 173 -16.00 25.87 2.18
N GLY A 174 -17.16 25.60 2.81
CA GLY A 174 -18.46 26.15 2.43
C GLY A 174 -19.14 27.07 3.44
N ASN A 175 -18.46 27.79 4.35
CA ASN A 175 -19.06 28.95 5.04
C ASN A 175 -18.05 29.86 5.78
N PRO A 176 -17.61 31.01 5.23
CA PRO A 176 -16.80 31.98 5.97
C PRO A 176 -17.61 32.90 6.90
N ARG A 177 -18.87 32.57 7.23
CA ARG A 177 -19.71 33.38 8.12
C ARG A 177 -20.34 32.56 9.24
N ARG A 178 -19.56 32.28 10.29
CA ARG A 178 -19.96 32.27 11.71
C ARG A 178 -18.85 31.65 12.56
N ALA A 179 -17.91 32.48 13.00
CA ALA A 179 -17.16 32.27 14.24
C ALA A 179 -16.59 33.63 14.70
N GLY A 180 -17.50 34.54 15.04
CA GLY A 180 -17.15 35.67 15.91
C GLY A 180 -17.37 35.24 17.35
N CYS A 181 -16.31 34.85 18.03
CA CYS A 181 -16.22 34.97 19.48
C CYS A 181 -14.72 35.15 19.82
N ALA A 182 -14.38 36.37 20.20
CA ALA A 182 -13.06 36.75 20.70
C ALA A 182 -12.90 36.23 22.15
N PRO A 183 -11.66 36.21 22.68
CA PRO A 183 -11.25 35.37 23.80
C PRO A 183 -11.50 36.04 25.15
N ASP A 184 -11.71 35.24 26.19
CA ASP A 184 -11.47 35.68 27.56
C ASP A 184 -10.33 34.87 28.17
N ASP A 185 -9.33 35.64 28.60
CA ASP A 185 -8.20 35.31 29.45
C ASP A 185 -8.69 34.73 30.79
N ASP A 186 -8.08 33.64 31.27
CA ASP A 186 -7.84 33.53 32.71
C ASP A 186 -6.68 32.58 33.03
N ARG A 187 -5.86 33.05 33.97
CA ARG A 187 -4.49 32.63 34.24
C ARG A 187 -4.41 31.95 35.60
N ALA A 188 -3.63 30.85 35.64
CA ALA A 188 -3.00 30.21 36.82
C ALA A 188 -3.93 29.47 37.81
N VAL A 189 -3.55 28.40 38.51
CA VAL A 189 -2.34 28.17 39.32
C VAL A 189 -2.14 26.69 39.72
N HIS A 190 -0.87 26.27 39.75
CA HIS A 190 -0.14 25.35 40.66
C HIS A 190 -0.59 23.92 41.04
N ALA A 191 0.28 22.94 40.74
CA ALA A 191 1.13 22.17 41.70
C ALA A 191 2.05 21.23 40.86
N GLY A 192 3.33 20.93 41.12
CA GLY A 192 4.22 21.12 42.27
C GLY A 192 4.97 19.79 42.54
N HIS A 193 6.32 19.87 42.63
CA HIS A 193 7.35 18.83 42.92
C HIS A 193 7.93 18.05 41.72
N ASP A 194 9.20 18.21 41.29
CA ASP A 194 10.54 18.30 41.94
C ASP A 194 11.01 16.98 42.58
N ARG A 195 11.93 16.24 41.92
CA ARG A 195 13.38 16.17 42.26
C ARG A 195 14.12 15.01 41.57
N ARG A 196 15.17 15.42 40.83
CA ARG A 196 16.57 14.96 40.88
C ARG A 196 16.88 13.44 40.94
N GLY A 197 17.44 12.96 39.83
CA GLY A 197 18.88 12.63 39.72
C GLY A 197 19.37 11.27 40.23
N ARG A 198 20.06 10.51 39.37
CA ARG A 198 21.33 9.83 39.67
C ARG A 198 22.02 9.25 38.43
N GLU A 199 23.33 9.49 38.39
CA GLU A 199 24.34 8.83 37.58
C GLU A 199 24.43 7.32 37.87
N GLY A 200 24.97 6.55 36.93
CA GLY A 200 25.28 5.13 37.13
C GLY A 200 25.85 4.45 35.88
N ASP A 201 27.16 4.54 35.75
CA ASP A 201 28.07 3.80 34.86
C ASP A 201 27.99 2.27 35.06
N ALA A 202 28.10 1.51 33.96
CA ALA A 202 28.64 0.13 33.93
C ALA A 202 28.79 -0.35 32.48
N GLY A 203 30.03 -0.44 32.02
CA GLY A 203 30.39 -1.10 30.76
C GLY A 203 30.40 -2.63 30.82
N HIS A 204 30.29 -3.26 29.65
CA HIS A 204 31.00 -4.51 29.31
C HIS A 204 30.93 -4.77 27.80
N ALA A 205 32.11 -4.79 27.16
CA ALA A 205 32.39 -5.57 25.94
C ALA A 205 32.86 -6.99 26.39
N PRO A 206 33.16 -7.97 25.51
CA PRO A 206 33.07 -8.03 24.05
C PRO A 206 32.30 -9.26 23.51
N VAL A 207 31.97 -9.23 22.22
CA VAL A 207 31.55 -10.40 21.43
C VAL A 207 32.77 -11.22 21.00
N HIS A 208 32.79 -12.50 21.35
CA HIS A 208 33.71 -13.51 20.83
C HIS A 208 32.93 -14.80 20.54
N GLU A 209 32.64 -15.05 19.26
CA GLU A 209 32.48 -16.38 18.65
C GLU A 209 32.96 -16.17 17.19
N GLY A 210 33.93 -16.85 16.61
CA GLY A 210 34.49 -18.16 16.91
C GLY A 210 34.12 -19.13 15.78
N GLN A 211 34.73 -19.01 14.60
CA GLN A 211 34.59 -20.03 13.54
C GLN A 211 35.93 -20.31 12.85
N VAL A 212 36.48 -21.47 13.19
CA VAL A 212 37.50 -22.27 12.50
C VAL A 212 36.87 -23.68 12.50
N ASP A 213 36.96 -24.58 11.53
CA ASP A 213 37.78 -24.78 10.33
C ASP A 213 37.08 -25.90 9.51
N VAL A 214 37.75 -26.39 8.47
CA VAL A 214 37.67 -27.68 7.78
C VAL A 214 36.96 -27.70 6.43
N ASN A 215 37.71 -27.30 5.39
CA ASN A 215 37.93 -28.19 4.23
C ASN A 215 39.12 -27.71 3.41
N GLY A 216 40.32 -28.11 3.85
CA GLY A 216 41.49 -28.18 2.99
C GLY A 216 41.65 -29.61 2.45
N ARG A 217 41.75 -29.72 1.11
CA ARG A 217 42.71 -30.52 0.31
C ARG A 217 42.08 -31.18 -0.91
N PRO A 218 42.90 -31.55 -1.92
CA PRO A 218 44.38 -31.43 -2.02
C PRO A 218 44.89 -30.14 -2.68
#